data_AF-A0A6A5QNC0-F1
#
_entry.id   AF-A0A6A5QNC0-F1
#
_cell.length_a   1.000
_cell.length_b   1.000
_cell.length_c   1.000
_cell.angle_alpha   90.00
_cell.angle_beta   90.00
_cell.angle_gamma   90.00
#
_symmetry.space_group_name_H-M   'P 1'
#
loop_
_entity.id
_entity.type
_entity.pdbx_description
1 polymer ?
#
loop_
_entity_poly.entity_id
_entity_poly.type
_entity_poly.pdbx_seq_one_letter_code
_entity_poly.pdbx_strand_id
1 'polypeptide(L)'
;MATLKFAPWQSDVDVQFYAALAHIKINHDKLDDSARKVLGLYEVQPGDHPSRSMRVQIHPNALTSDDAPPTFCRAEGIIKNCNTIEDYKNLDRAAVLERCAQTIWEAIHDGSIYECPSLLSSFTAIIFANLKKYKFTYHFGFPAIQSDPQWKQIGEPTRLHARETTYLVDAVQTWRYSSDVRQRGFFLAKRIRGGGHPDERPKTPATPLEEFGYTWAIGRLEMFEKGFFDGVDKDDRLICFADPSTYESNPGWPLRNLLILIRHKWNLSEAQIMCYRDTHMKRDQPNSIILQLQADAPAEPVPSSKTATERPRTPNLPKVTGWERTEAGKLTSRNVDLSEYMDERKLADQAVDLNLKLIKWRIAPGIDLDVIKNCKCLLLGAGTLGTYVSRTLMGWGVRKITFIDNATVSFSNPVRQPLFDFKDCLQGGAKKAERAAEALEEIYPGVDATGHVMEVPMLGHPITDTAKTKANFGKLQTLINEHDVIFLLMDTRESRWLPTVMGKSAGKIVLNAALGFDTFVVMRHGLKTTQEGEVELGCYFCNDVVAPADVSPFPFPFAIPFHRLTFLRISP
;
A
#
# COMPACT_ATOMS: atom_id res chain seq x y z
N MET A 1 16.80 33.82 -27.73
CA MET A 1 17.18 33.05 -26.54
C MET A 1 15.93 32.77 -25.73
N ALA A 2 15.64 31.51 -25.42
CA ALA A 2 14.43 31.12 -24.67
C ALA A 2 14.79 30.68 -23.25
N THR A 3 13.93 31.01 -22.27
CA THR A 3 14.09 30.52 -20.90
C THR A 3 13.85 29.02 -20.84
N LEU A 4 14.79 28.28 -20.25
CA LEU A 4 14.71 26.83 -20.15
C LEU A 4 13.63 26.39 -19.15
N LYS A 5 12.74 25.50 -19.59
CA LYS A 5 11.73 24.85 -18.74
C LYS A 5 12.14 23.40 -18.51
N PHE A 6 11.98 22.93 -17.28
CA PHE A 6 12.46 21.61 -16.87
C PHE A 6 11.28 20.72 -16.48
N ALA A 7 11.31 19.46 -16.90
CA ALA A 7 10.35 18.46 -16.46
C ALA A 7 10.63 18.09 -14.99
N PRO A 8 9.66 18.26 -14.06
CA PRO A 8 9.88 18.06 -12.64
C PRO A 8 9.96 16.57 -12.28
N TRP A 9 10.80 16.24 -11.31
CA TRP A 9 10.79 14.92 -10.69
C TRP A 9 9.48 14.62 -9.97
N GLN A 10 9.09 13.35 -10.01
CA GLN A 10 8.03 12.74 -9.22
C GLN A 10 8.59 11.56 -8.42
N SER A 11 8.02 11.34 -7.25
CA SER A 11 8.32 10.15 -6.45
C SER A 11 7.47 8.96 -6.92
N ASP A 12 8.08 7.78 -7.00
CA ASP A 12 7.42 6.51 -7.29
C ASP A 12 7.85 5.51 -6.20
N VAL A 13 6.97 5.25 -5.22
CA VAL A 13 7.32 4.50 -4.01
C VAL A 13 6.64 3.14 -4.03
N ASP A 14 7.43 2.08 -3.96
CA ASP A 14 6.92 0.71 -3.90
C ASP A 14 6.10 0.47 -2.63
N VAL A 15 4.99 -0.27 -2.73
CA VAL A 15 4.15 -0.59 -1.57
C VAL A 15 4.92 -1.34 -0.48
N GLN A 16 5.85 -2.23 -0.86
CA GLN A 16 6.65 -3.01 0.08
C GLN A 16 7.71 -2.15 0.80
N PHE A 17 8.10 -0.99 0.24
CA PHE A 17 8.98 -0.04 0.94
C PHE A 17 8.37 0.42 2.27
N TYR A 18 7.05 0.64 2.33
CA TYR A 18 6.39 1.07 3.57
C TYR A 18 6.45 -0.01 4.66
N ALA A 19 6.34 -1.28 4.27
CA ALA A 19 6.50 -2.41 5.19
C ALA A 19 7.96 -2.50 5.70
N ALA A 20 8.95 -2.32 4.81
CA ALA A 20 10.35 -2.27 5.18
C ALA A 20 10.67 -1.09 6.12
N LEU A 21 10.10 0.10 5.84
CA LEU A 21 10.23 1.28 6.69
C LEU A 21 9.61 1.04 8.08
N ALA A 22 8.42 0.44 8.14
CA ALA A 22 7.77 0.10 9.40
C ALA A 22 8.60 -0.92 10.22
N HIS A 23 9.11 -1.95 9.55
CA HIS A 23 9.99 -2.94 10.17
C HIS A 23 11.25 -2.29 10.75
N ILE A 24 11.93 -1.44 9.98
CA ILE A 24 13.12 -0.71 10.45
C ILE A 24 12.75 0.21 11.62
N LYS A 25 11.61 0.91 11.54
CA LYS A 25 11.17 1.83 12.58
C LYS A 25 10.90 1.11 13.91
N ILE A 26 10.27 -0.06 13.88
CA ILE A 26 9.93 -0.82 15.10
C ILE A 26 11.16 -1.52 15.67
N ASN A 27 11.93 -2.22 14.82
CA ASN A 27 12.94 -3.15 15.28
C ASN A 27 14.31 -2.51 15.49
N HIS A 28 14.62 -1.43 14.76
CA HIS A 28 15.93 -0.78 14.77
C HIS A 28 15.86 0.65 15.32
N ASP A 29 15.10 1.54 14.69
CA ASP A 29 15.11 2.98 15.05
C ASP A 29 14.45 3.25 16.40
N LYS A 30 13.33 2.58 16.68
CA LYS A 30 12.50 2.84 17.86
C LYS A 30 12.16 4.34 17.95
N LEU A 31 12.72 5.05 18.93
CA LEU A 31 12.51 6.49 19.11
C LEU A 31 13.47 7.36 18.30
N ASP A 32 14.53 6.80 17.73
CA ASP A 32 15.46 7.54 16.88
C ASP A 32 14.74 8.03 15.61
N ASP A 33 14.82 9.34 15.36
CA ASP A 33 14.25 10.01 14.19
C ASP A 33 15.36 10.68 13.33
N SER A 34 16.60 10.26 13.54
CA SER A 34 17.77 10.65 12.75
C SER A 34 17.54 10.32 11.27
N ALA A 35 18.06 11.19 10.41
CA ALA A 35 17.92 11.03 8.99
C ALA A 35 18.75 9.81 8.50
N ARG A 36 18.18 9.02 7.61
CA ARG A 36 18.80 7.81 7.05
C ARG A 36 19.08 7.98 5.57
N LYS A 37 20.14 7.34 5.09
CA LYS A 37 20.37 7.16 3.65
C LYS A 37 19.24 6.31 3.07
N VAL A 38 18.77 6.69 1.89
CA VAL A 38 17.83 5.92 1.09
C VAL A 38 18.25 6.01 -0.38
N LEU A 39 18.30 4.87 -1.06
CA LEU A 39 18.65 4.84 -2.48
C LEU A 39 17.39 5.05 -3.34
N GLY A 40 17.41 6.08 -4.18
CA GLY A 40 16.47 6.23 -5.28
C GLY A 40 17.10 5.79 -6.58
N LEU A 41 16.29 5.21 -7.46
CA LEU A 41 16.72 4.78 -8.79
C LEU A 41 15.86 5.47 -9.85
N TYR A 42 16.46 5.79 -10.99
CA TYR A 42 15.72 6.28 -12.15
C TYR A 42 16.30 5.68 -13.41
N GLU A 43 15.51 5.65 -14.48
CA GLU A 43 15.97 5.15 -15.76
C GLU A 43 15.29 5.89 -16.92
N VAL A 44 15.88 5.73 -18.09
CA VAL A 44 15.37 6.33 -19.33
C VAL A 44 14.35 5.37 -19.94
N GLN A 45 13.09 5.77 -19.99
CA GLN A 45 12.00 5.02 -20.63
C GLN A 45 11.30 5.86 -21.70
N PRO A 46 11.75 5.82 -22.97
CA PRO A 46 11.20 6.67 -24.04
C PRO A 46 9.72 6.42 -24.36
N GLY A 47 9.20 5.25 -23.98
CA GLY A 47 7.79 4.89 -24.16
C GLY A 47 6.85 5.46 -23.11
N ASP A 48 7.37 6.09 -22.04
CA ASP A 48 6.53 6.66 -20.99
C ASP A 48 5.81 7.93 -21.47
N HIS A 49 4.56 8.07 -21.02
CA HIS A 49 3.82 9.31 -21.20
C HIS A 49 4.57 10.47 -20.51
N PRO A 50 4.70 11.66 -21.13
CA PRO A 50 5.47 12.79 -20.60
C PRO A 50 5.14 13.18 -19.15
N SER A 51 3.87 13.09 -18.75
CA SER A 51 3.46 13.41 -17.36
C SER A 51 4.00 12.45 -16.30
N ARG A 52 4.53 11.28 -16.69
CA ARG A 52 5.01 10.21 -15.80
C ARG A 52 6.46 9.79 -16.07
N SER A 53 7.16 10.44 -16.99
CA SER A 53 8.48 9.97 -17.40
C SER A 53 9.59 10.32 -16.39
N MET A 54 9.42 11.41 -15.64
CA MET A 54 10.37 11.88 -14.64
C MET A 54 10.09 11.26 -13.26
N ARG A 55 10.54 10.02 -13.02
CA ARG A 55 10.31 9.31 -11.75
C ARG A 55 11.59 8.88 -11.05
N VAL A 56 11.66 9.16 -9.74
CA VAL A 56 12.62 8.52 -8.83
C VAL A 56 11.89 7.38 -8.10
N GLN A 57 12.31 6.16 -8.38
CA GLN A 57 11.78 4.92 -7.84
C GLN A 57 12.43 4.58 -6.51
N ILE A 58 11.60 4.30 -5.50
CA ILE A 58 12.01 3.85 -4.18
C ILE A 58 11.60 2.40 -4.01
N HIS A 59 12.57 1.50 -4.14
CA HIS A 59 12.38 0.05 -4.09
C HIS A 59 12.30 -0.48 -2.63
N PRO A 60 11.84 -1.72 -2.43
CA PRO A 60 11.62 -2.27 -1.08
C PRO A 60 12.87 -2.32 -0.20
N ASN A 61 14.03 -2.56 -0.81
CA ASN A 61 15.34 -2.65 -0.15
C ASN A 61 16.13 -1.32 -0.14
N ALA A 62 15.51 -0.20 -0.51
CA ALA A 62 16.18 1.09 -0.68
C ALA A 62 16.85 1.65 0.59
N LEU A 63 16.48 1.15 1.78
CA LEU A 63 17.07 1.55 3.07
C LEU A 63 18.30 0.72 3.46
N THR A 64 18.54 -0.41 2.79
CA THR A 64 19.53 -1.42 3.21
C THR A 64 20.47 -1.87 2.09
N SER A 65 20.10 -1.67 0.82
CA SER A 65 20.91 -2.03 -0.33
C SER A 65 21.40 -0.78 -1.06
N ASP A 66 22.62 -0.88 -1.57
CA ASP A 66 23.23 0.08 -2.48
C ASP A 66 23.29 -0.46 -3.93
N ASP A 67 22.52 -1.49 -4.25
CA ASP A 67 22.56 -2.11 -5.57
C ASP A 67 21.72 -1.34 -6.57
N ALA A 68 22.29 -1.06 -7.74
CA ALA A 68 21.59 -0.43 -8.87
C ALA A 68 21.66 -1.37 -10.09
N PRO A 69 20.51 -1.83 -10.63
CA PRO A 69 20.52 -2.70 -11.81
C PRO A 69 21.15 -2.01 -13.03
N PRO A 70 21.59 -2.75 -14.06
CA PRO A 70 22.38 -2.21 -15.18
C PRO A 70 21.75 -1.00 -15.89
N THR A 71 20.43 -0.99 -16.10
CA THR A 71 19.71 0.08 -16.82
C THR A 71 19.47 1.33 -15.98
N PHE A 72 19.58 1.23 -14.66
CA PHE A 72 19.27 2.32 -13.74
C PHE A 72 20.46 3.24 -13.49
N CYS A 73 20.10 4.49 -13.18
CA CYS A 73 20.97 5.50 -12.61
C CYS A 73 20.56 5.73 -11.15
N ARG A 74 21.52 6.16 -10.32
CA ARG A 74 21.30 6.41 -8.90
C ARG A 74 20.89 7.86 -8.65
N ALA A 75 19.95 8.04 -7.74
CA ALA A 75 19.62 9.29 -7.08
C ALA A 75 19.91 9.11 -5.58
N GLU A 76 20.90 9.82 -5.04
CA GLU A 76 21.28 9.65 -3.63
C GLU A 76 20.29 10.39 -2.72
N GLY A 77 19.63 9.65 -1.83
CA GLY A 77 18.54 10.17 -1.01
C GLY A 77 18.83 10.17 0.49
N ILE A 78 18.17 11.09 1.19
CA ILE A 78 18.09 11.09 2.66
C ILE A 78 16.62 11.17 3.10
N ILE A 79 16.19 10.25 3.96
CA ILE A 79 14.84 10.20 4.53
C ILE A 79 14.84 10.57 6.01
N LYS A 80 13.94 11.46 6.43
CA LYS A 80 13.67 11.77 7.85
C LYS A 80 12.27 11.29 8.21
N ASN A 81 12.20 10.29 9.09
CA ASN A 81 10.94 9.73 9.61
C ASN A 81 10.63 10.31 10.99
N CYS A 82 9.69 11.23 11.06
CA CYS A 82 9.23 11.86 12.29
C CYS A 82 8.43 10.86 13.15
N ASN A 83 8.60 10.93 14.46
CA ASN A 83 7.85 10.09 15.42
C ASN A 83 6.40 10.53 15.57
N THR A 84 6.14 11.82 15.50
CA THR A 84 4.81 12.42 15.68
C THR A 84 4.38 13.21 14.46
N ILE A 85 3.06 13.40 14.29
CA ILE A 85 2.53 14.20 13.19
C ILE A 85 2.78 15.70 13.45
N GLU A 86 2.90 16.09 14.71
CA GLU A 86 3.26 17.44 15.15
C GLU A 86 4.68 17.80 14.70
N ASP A 87 5.66 16.93 14.96
CA ASP A 87 7.05 17.11 14.51
C ASP A 87 7.13 17.21 12.98
N TYR A 88 6.36 16.36 12.29
CA TYR A 88 6.28 16.39 10.82
C TYR A 88 5.73 17.71 10.27
N LYS A 89 4.68 18.25 10.91
CA LYS A 89 4.05 19.52 10.51
C LYS A 89 4.94 20.72 10.81
N ASN A 90 5.63 20.69 11.94
CA ASN A 90 6.50 21.78 12.41
C ASN A 90 7.91 21.74 11.81
N LEU A 91 8.24 20.69 11.04
CA LEU A 91 9.55 20.55 10.41
C LEU A 91 9.81 21.71 9.44
N ASP A 92 10.98 22.35 9.58
CA ASP A 92 11.43 23.37 8.65
C ASP A 92 11.79 22.75 7.29
N ARG A 93 10.81 22.74 6.39
CA ARG A 93 10.95 22.19 5.04
C ARG A 93 11.95 22.97 4.18
N ALA A 94 12.16 24.26 4.45
CA ALA A 94 13.16 25.02 3.72
C ALA A 94 14.55 24.54 4.13
N ALA A 95 14.83 24.49 5.43
CA ALA A 95 16.11 24.03 5.97
C ALA A 95 16.45 22.57 5.58
N VAL A 96 15.45 21.67 5.54
CA VAL A 96 15.67 20.28 5.09
C VAL A 96 16.12 20.23 3.64
N LEU A 97 15.47 20.99 2.76
CA LEU A 97 15.82 21.04 1.33
C LEU A 97 17.17 21.72 1.10
N GLU A 98 17.44 22.83 1.80
CA GLU A 98 18.70 23.56 1.75
C GLU A 98 19.87 22.71 2.24
N ARG A 99 19.70 21.93 3.31
CA ARG A 99 20.76 21.03 3.80
C ARG A 99 21.11 19.96 2.77
N CYS A 100 20.12 19.42 2.05
CA CYS A 100 20.36 18.48 0.97
C CYS A 100 21.09 19.14 -0.22
N ALA A 101 20.68 20.37 -0.59
CA ALA A 101 21.36 21.14 -1.63
C ALA A 101 22.79 21.56 -1.25
N GLN A 102 23.04 21.84 0.03
CA GLN A 102 24.35 22.18 0.57
C GLN A 102 25.34 21.03 0.32
N THR A 103 24.92 19.77 0.50
CA THR A 103 25.76 18.61 0.17
C THR A 103 26.17 18.58 -1.30
N ILE A 104 25.24 18.88 -2.22
CA ILE A 104 25.54 18.98 -3.66
C ILE A 104 26.52 20.12 -3.92
N TRP A 105 26.28 21.27 -3.30
CA TRP A 105 27.08 22.48 -3.46
C TRP A 105 28.51 22.32 -2.98
N GLU A 106 28.71 21.75 -1.79
CA GLU A 106 30.02 21.46 -1.23
C GLU A 106 30.77 20.45 -2.11
N ALA A 107 30.11 19.37 -2.52
CA ALA A 107 30.70 18.35 -3.38
C ALA A 107 31.20 18.92 -4.72
N ILE A 108 30.48 19.90 -5.29
CA ILE A 108 30.92 20.59 -6.51
C ILE A 108 32.21 21.38 -6.26
N HIS A 109 32.27 22.13 -5.16
CA HIS A 109 33.42 23.00 -4.88
C HIS A 109 34.66 22.22 -4.45
N ASP A 110 34.51 21.23 -3.57
CA ASP A 110 35.62 20.38 -3.11
C ASP A 110 36.07 19.34 -4.15
N GLY A 111 35.25 19.07 -5.18
CA GLY A 111 35.56 18.14 -6.26
C GLY A 111 35.15 16.69 -6.01
N SER A 112 34.64 16.35 -4.83
CA SER A 112 34.11 15.02 -4.52
C SER A 112 32.89 14.64 -5.40
N ILE A 113 32.25 15.63 -6.05
CA ILE A 113 31.21 15.40 -7.07
C ILE A 113 31.69 14.52 -8.22
N TYR A 114 32.98 14.51 -8.52
CA TYR A 114 33.55 13.66 -9.57
C TYR A 114 33.62 12.19 -9.19
N GLU A 115 33.74 11.88 -7.89
CA GLU A 115 33.68 10.50 -7.41
C GLU A 115 32.24 9.99 -7.37
N CYS A 116 31.29 10.86 -7.03
CA CYS A 116 29.87 10.55 -6.89
C CYS A 116 28.94 11.51 -7.67
N PRO A 117 28.93 11.49 -9.02
CA PRO A 117 28.05 12.37 -9.81
C PRO A 117 26.56 12.16 -9.56
N SER A 118 26.14 11.01 -9.04
CA SER A 118 24.74 10.73 -8.65
C SER A 118 24.18 11.72 -7.63
N LEU A 119 25.04 12.44 -6.88
CA LEU A 119 24.63 13.54 -5.99
C LEU A 119 23.93 14.69 -6.73
N LEU A 120 24.23 14.90 -8.02
CA LEU A 120 23.52 15.90 -8.84
C LEU A 120 22.02 15.56 -9.00
N SER A 121 21.65 14.29 -8.83
CA SER A 121 20.27 13.81 -8.81
C SER A 121 19.75 13.53 -7.39
N SER A 122 20.36 14.11 -6.36
CA SER A 122 19.97 13.86 -4.97
C SER A 122 18.53 14.26 -4.67
N PHE A 123 17.97 13.62 -3.63
CA PHE A 123 16.66 13.96 -3.09
C PHE A 123 16.63 13.86 -1.57
N THR A 124 15.59 14.41 -0.98
CA THR A 124 15.24 14.21 0.42
C THR A 124 13.77 13.84 0.55
N ALA A 125 13.43 13.05 1.57
CA ALA A 125 12.05 12.71 1.88
C ALA A 125 11.78 12.95 3.35
N ILE A 126 10.67 13.60 3.65
CA ILE A 126 10.15 13.71 5.01
C ILE A 126 8.93 12.81 5.11
N ILE A 127 8.88 11.97 6.14
CA ILE A 127 7.80 10.99 6.33
C ILE A 127 7.35 10.97 7.79
N PHE A 128 6.06 10.69 7.98
CA PHE A 128 5.47 10.30 9.25
C PHE A 128 4.72 9.00 9.04
N ALA A 129 5.15 7.95 9.72
CA ALA A 129 4.55 6.62 9.66
C ALA A 129 3.63 6.39 10.88
N ASN A 130 2.31 6.48 10.67
CA ASN A 130 1.33 6.10 11.68
C ASN A 130 1.14 4.58 11.66
N LEU A 131 2.04 3.86 12.33
CA LEU A 131 2.06 2.40 12.35
C LEU A 131 0.84 1.76 13.03
N LYS A 132 0.10 2.52 13.87
CA LYS A 132 -1.16 2.05 14.47
C LYS A 132 -2.32 2.02 13.46
N LYS A 133 -2.27 2.89 12.45
CA LYS A 133 -3.33 3.01 11.43
C LYS A 133 -2.86 2.57 10.04
N TYR A 134 -1.60 2.15 9.91
CA TYR A 134 -0.93 1.85 8.63
C TYR A 134 -1.05 3.00 7.61
N LYS A 135 -0.96 4.24 8.11
CA LYS A 135 -1.03 5.47 7.29
C LYS A 135 0.32 6.13 7.22
N PHE A 136 0.76 6.48 6.02
CA PHE A 136 2.05 7.11 5.77
C PHE A 136 1.83 8.47 5.12
N THR A 137 2.27 9.53 5.80
CA THR A 137 2.26 10.89 5.27
C THR A 137 3.68 11.25 4.84
N TYR A 138 3.89 11.60 3.59
CA TYR A 138 5.24 11.92 3.09
C TYR A 138 5.27 13.09 2.12
N HIS A 139 6.46 13.66 1.91
CA HIS A 139 6.72 14.66 0.89
C HIS A 139 8.18 14.51 0.42
N PHE A 140 8.40 14.37 -0.88
CA PHE A 140 9.73 14.35 -1.49
C PHE A 140 10.16 15.76 -1.90
N GLY A 141 11.45 16.04 -1.73
CA GLY A 141 12.12 17.24 -2.19
C GLY A 141 13.31 16.88 -3.07
N PHE A 142 13.36 17.46 -4.26
CA PHE A 142 14.42 17.26 -5.24
C PHE A 142 15.22 18.55 -5.39
N PRO A 143 16.23 18.81 -4.52
CA PRO A 143 16.94 20.07 -4.46
C PRO A 143 17.51 20.47 -5.82
N ALA A 144 17.08 21.63 -6.28
CA ALA A 144 17.58 22.30 -7.46
C ALA A 144 18.11 23.68 -7.06
N ILE A 145 19.43 23.83 -7.19
CA ILE A 145 20.12 25.09 -6.92
C ILE A 145 19.86 26.03 -8.10
N GLN A 146 19.44 27.27 -7.80
CA GLN A 146 19.16 28.26 -8.84
C GLN A 146 20.45 28.88 -9.37
N SER A 147 20.57 28.87 -10.69
CA SER A 147 21.67 29.52 -11.40
C SER A 147 21.31 30.98 -11.66
N ASP A 148 22.19 31.89 -11.24
CA ASP A 148 22.10 33.33 -11.52
C ASP A 148 23.44 33.84 -12.09
N PRO A 149 23.50 34.40 -13.32
CA PRO A 149 22.42 34.60 -14.30
C PRO A 149 21.76 33.29 -14.79
N GLN A 150 20.52 33.34 -15.28
CA GLN A 150 19.84 32.13 -15.77
C GLN A 150 20.43 31.64 -17.10
N TRP A 151 20.56 30.32 -17.24
CA TRP A 151 20.87 29.68 -18.52
C TRP A 151 19.68 29.77 -19.49
N LYS A 152 19.96 30.14 -20.73
CA LYS A 152 18.99 30.28 -21.81
C LYS A 152 19.36 29.36 -22.96
N GLN A 153 18.36 28.85 -23.66
CA GLN A 153 18.57 28.08 -24.87
C GLN A 153 18.80 29.01 -26.08
N ILE A 154 19.81 28.65 -26.87
CA ILE A 154 20.18 29.30 -28.13
C ILE A 154 19.77 28.38 -29.28
N GLY A 155 18.98 28.90 -30.22
CA GLY A 155 18.46 28.11 -31.34
C GLY A 155 17.46 27.03 -30.91
N GLU A 156 17.08 26.19 -31.88
CA GLU A 156 16.18 25.06 -31.67
C GLU A 156 16.94 23.81 -31.17
N PRO A 157 16.31 22.94 -30.37
CA PRO A 157 16.90 21.66 -30.00
C PRO A 157 17.21 20.82 -31.24
N THR A 158 18.37 20.19 -31.28
CA THR A 158 18.76 19.30 -32.38
C THR A 158 18.71 17.84 -31.96
N ARG A 159 18.65 16.93 -32.93
CA ARG A 159 18.66 15.47 -32.71
C ARG A 159 19.67 14.82 -33.65
N LEU A 160 20.19 13.69 -33.21
CA LEU A 160 21.03 12.83 -34.06
C LEU A 160 20.18 12.07 -35.06
N HIS A 161 20.79 11.62 -36.15
CA HIS A 161 20.15 10.68 -37.06
C HIS A 161 20.14 9.26 -36.48
N ALA A 162 19.18 8.43 -36.89
CA ALA A 162 18.96 7.07 -36.37
C ALA A 162 20.24 6.20 -36.31
N ARG A 163 21.07 6.26 -37.36
CA ARG A 163 22.34 5.50 -37.41
C ARG A 163 23.41 6.09 -36.49
N GLU A 164 23.54 7.41 -36.40
CA GLU A 164 24.45 8.07 -35.46
C GLU A 164 24.09 7.74 -34.00
N THR A 165 22.79 7.70 -33.70
CA THR A 165 22.25 7.28 -32.40
C THR A 165 22.65 5.85 -32.06
N THR A 166 22.61 4.93 -33.04
CA THR A 166 23.02 3.53 -32.81
C THR A 166 24.45 3.45 -32.29
N TYR A 167 25.39 4.14 -32.96
CA TYR A 167 26.80 4.15 -32.54
C TYR A 167 27.04 4.89 -31.22
N LEU A 168 26.28 5.95 -30.94
CA LEU A 168 26.31 6.62 -29.64
C LEU A 168 25.86 5.67 -28.53
N VAL A 169 24.73 5.00 -28.72
CA VAL A 169 24.17 4.06 -27.75
C VAL A 169 25.17 2.96 -27.44
N ASP A 170 25.81 2.37 -28.46
CA ASP A 170 26.82 1.33 -28.27
C ASP A 170 28.00 1.86 -27.44
N ALA A 171 28.54 3.05 -27.77
CA ALA A 171 29.63 3.66 -27.01
C ALA A 171 29.25 3.96 -25.54
N VAL A 172 28.03 4.47 -25.31
CA VAL A 172 27.51 4.74 -23.95
C VAL A 172 27.31 3.44 -23.18
N GLN A 173 26.78 2.38 -23.80
CA GLN A 173 26.61 1.08 -23.12
C GLN A 173 27.95 0.46 -22.73
N THR A 174 28.94 0.48 -23.63
CA THR A 174 30.30 0.00 -23.32
C THR A 174 30.92 0.76 -22.15
N TRP A 175 30.76 2.09 -22.13
CA TRP A 175 31.24 2.92 -21.02
C TRP A 175 30.48 2.64 -19.71
N ARG A 176 29.14 2.48 -19.77
CA ARG A 176 28.31 2.18 -18.58
C ARG A 176 28.67 0.86 -17.93
N TYR A 177 28.99 -0.17 -18.73
CA TYR A 177 29.36 -1.49 -18.24
C TYR A 177 30.68 -1.48 -17.44
N SER A 178 31.64 -0.65 -17.86
CA SER A 178 32.94 -0.51 -17.20
C SER A 178 32.96 0.59 -16.12
N SER A 179 31.86 1.32 -15.92
CA SER A 179 31.76 2.44 -14.98
C SER A 179 31.01 2.09 -13.71
N ASP A 180 31.44 2.71 -12.60
CA ASP A 180 30.76 2.66 -11.31
C ASP A 180 29.30 3.16 -11.46
N VAL A 181 28.38 2.54 -10.72
CA VAL A 181 26.95 2.84 -10.75
C VAL A 181 26.62 4.31 -10.46
N ARG A 182 27.44 5.00 -9.66
CA ARG A 182 27.30 6.41 -9.30
C ARG A 182 27.64 7.36 -10.45
N GLN A 183 28.37 6.89 -11.46
CA GLN A 183 28.82 7.68 -12.60
C GLN A 183 27.78 7.72 -13.73
N ARG A 184 26.93 6.68 -13.85
CA ARG A 184 26.09 6.41 -15.03
C ARG A 184 25.11 7.52 -15.41
N GLY A 185 24.72 8.37 -14.47
CA GLY A 185 23.76 9.45 -14.70
C GLY A 185 24.34 10.67 -15.43
N PHE A 186 25.66 10.87 -15.41
CA PHE A 186 26.30 12.08 -15.95
C PHE A 186 27.65 11.77 -16.58
N PHE A 187 27.86 12.22 -17.81
CA PHE A 187 29.06 11.87 -18.58
C PHE A 187 29.40 12.91 -19.65
N LEU A 188 30.56 12.76 -20.26
CA LEU A 188 31.03 13.57 -21.38
C LEU A 188 31.00 12.72 -22.65
N ALA A 189 30.65 13.32 -23.78
CA ALA A 189 30.74 12.69 -25.08
C ALA A 189 31.46 13.62 -26.06
N LYS A 190 32.32 13.07 -26.90
CA LYS A 190 32.89 13.81 -28.03
C LYS A 190 32.88 13.01 -29.31
N ARG A 191 32.85 13.73 -30.43
CA ARG A 191 33.09 13.15 -31.76
C ARG A 191 34.57 13.32 -32.12
N ILE A 192 35.24 12.23 -32.46
CA ILE A 192 36.65 12.23 -32.88
C ILE A 192 36.69 12.06 -34.40
N ARG A 193 37.12 13.10 -35.11
CA ARG A 193 37.26 13.08 -36.58
C ARG A 193 38.68 12.64 -36.97
N GLY A 194 38.80 11.74 -37.95
CA GLY A 194 40.08 11.41 -38.62
C GLY A 194 41.02 10.41 -37.94
N GLY A 195 40.57 9.17 -37.68
CA GLY A 195 41.37 8.13 -37.00
C GLY A 195 41.50 6.78 -37.71
N GLY A 196 41.49 6.73 -39.04
CA GLY A 196 41.56 5.47 -39.80
C GLY A 196 42.71 5.48 -40.79
N HIS A 197 43.74 4.66 -40.55
CA HIS A 197 44.68 4.29 -41.60
C HIS A 197 43.93 3.46 -42.66
N PRO A 198 44.03 3.77 -43.96
CA PRO A 198 43.23 3.11 -45.02
C PRO A 198 43.81 1.77 -45.50
N ASP A 199 44.59 1.06 -44.68
CA ASP A 199 45.18 -0.22 -45.05
C ASP A 199 44.82 -1.29 -44.01
N GLU A 200 43.63 -1.89 -44.19
CA GLU A 200 43.37 -3.34 -44.11
C GLU A 200 41.85 -3.56 -44.11
N ARG A 201 41.31 -4.06 -45.23
CA ARG A 201 39.91 -4.48 -45.35
C ARG A 201 39.63 -5.69 -44.47
N PRO A 202 38.42 -5.76 -43.89
CA PRO A 202 37.55 -6.90 -44.19
C PRO A 202 36.17 -6.47 -44.73
N LYS A 203 35.57 -7.32 -45.56
CA LYS A 203 34.21 -7.19 -46.09
C LYS A 203 33.17 -7.55 -45.01
N THR A 204 32.72 -6.56 -44.23
CA THR A 204 31.56 -6.63 -43.30
C THR A 204 31.12 -5.20 -42.93
N PRO A 205 29.96 -4.94 -42.26
CA PRO A 205 29.29 -3.63 -42.34
C PRO A 205 30.19 -2.44 -41.96
N ALA A 206 30.03 -1.34 -42.70
CA ALA A 206 30.86 -0.13 -42.61
C ALA A 206 31.11 0.28 -41.15
N THR A 207 32.36 0.55 -40.82
CA THR A 207 32.73 1.07 -39.50
C THR A 207 32.21 2.50 -39.36
N PRO A 208 31.86 2.99 -38.15
CA PRO A 208 31.30 4.33 -37.97
C PRO A 208 32.16 5.46 -38.57
N LEU A 209 33.49 5.27 -38.60
CA LEU A 209 34.41 6.20 -39.21
C LEU A 209 34.26 6.27 -40.75
N GLU A 210 33.98 5.15 -41.41
CA GLU A 210 33.73 5.10 -42.86
C GLU A 210 32.38 5.73 -43.22
N GLU A 211 31.40 5.70 -42.32
CA GLU A 211 30.05 6.21 -42.59
C GLU A 211 29.87 7.70 -42.25
N PHE A 212 30.37 8.15 -41.09
CA PHE A 212 30.12 9.51 -40.59
C PHE A 212 31.40 10.36 -40.47
N GLY A 213 32.57 9.79 -40.74
CA GLY A 213 33.86 10.48 -40.62
C GLY A 213 34.32 10.72 -39.16
N TYR A 214 33.60 10.18 -38.18
CA TYR A 214 33.97 10.29 -36.76
C TYR A 214 33.54 9.07 -35.94
N THR A 215 34.15 8.92 -34.75
CA THR A 215 33.75 7.95 -33.72
C THR A 215 33.36 8.66 -32.42
N TRP A 216 32.56 7.98 -31.59
CA TRP A 216 32.18 8.49 -30.26
C TRP A 216 33.19 8.07 -29.21
N ALA A 217 33.61 9.02 -28.37
CA ALA A 217 34.33 8.75 -27.13
C ALA A 217 33.50 9.25 -25.95
N ILE A 218 33.35 8.38 -24.94
CA ILE A 218 32.59 8.65 -23.71
C ILE A 218 33.54 8.71 -22.53
N GLY A 219 33.39 9.74 -21.69
CA GLY A 219 34.25 9.99 -20.53
C GLY A 219 33.45 10.30 -19.27
N ARG A 220 34.06 10.07 -18.10
CA ARG A 220 33.54 10.53 -16.81
C ARG A 220 33.65 12.05 -16.70
N LEU A 221 32.86 12.68 -15.83
CA LEU A 221 32.91 14.13 -15.61
C LEU A 221 34.30 14.64 -15.21
N GLU A 222 35.05 13.86 -14.42
CA GLU A 222 36.43 14.19 -14.01
C GLU A 222 37.37 14.44 -15.19
N MET A 223 37.09 13.85 -16.36
CA MET A 223 37.95 13.96 -17.52
C MET A 223 37.90 15.35 -18.13
N PHE A 224 36.88 16.15 -17.81
CA PHE A 224 36.78 17.54 -18.27
C PHE A 224 38.02 18.35 -17.88
N GLU A 225 38.40 18.31 -16.60
CA GLU A 225 39.58 19.00 -16.07
C GLU A 225 40.90 18.35 -16.53
N LYS A 226 40.84 17.11 -17.00
CA LYS A 226 41.99 16.36 -17.55
C LYS A 226 42.14 16.54 -19.07
N GLY A 227 41.47 17.53 -19.66
CA GLY A 227 41.62 17.85 -21.08
C GLY A 227 40.84 16.95 -22.03
N PHE A 228 39.72 16.35 -21.60
CA PHE A 228 38.92 15.45 -22.46
C PHE A 228 38.51 16.10 -23.80
N PHE A 229 38.30 17.41 -23.81
CA PHE A 229 37.91 18.17 -25.00
C PHE A 229 39.07 18.94 -25.67
N ASP A 230 40.32 18.70 -25.27
CA ASP A 230 41.48 19.35 -25.86
C ASP A 230 41.62 18.98 -27.34
N GLY A 231 41.79 19.98 -28.20
CA GLY A 231 41.90 19.80 -29.65
C GLY A 231 40.60 19.34 -30.36
N VAL A 232 39.46 19.36 -29.69
CA VAL A 232 38.15 18.98 -30.26
C VAL A 232 37.37 20.23 -30.64
N ASP A 233 36.69 20.29 -31.79
CA ASP A 233 35.86 21.45 -32.15
C ASP A 233 34.65 21.62 -31.22
N LYS A 234 34.18 22.86 -31.00
CA LYS A 234 33.08 23.16 -30.06
C LYS A 234 31.82 22.34 -30.34
N ASP A 235 31.47 22.17 -31.61
CA ASP A 235 30.28 21.43 -32.05
C ASP A 235 30.35 19.93 -31.73
N ASP A 236 31.55 19.40 -31.51
CA ASP A 236 31.81 18.00 -31.22
C ASP A 236 32.04 17.73 -29.72
N ARG A 237 31.82 18.73 -28.85
CA ARG A 237 31.91 18.61 -27.39
C ARG A 237 30.51 18.57 -26.78
N LEU A 238 30.16 17.49 -26.08
CA LEU A 238 28.84 17.29 -25.50
C LEU A 238 28.94 16.93 -24.02
N ILE A 239 28.29 17.71 -23.16
CA ILE A 239 28.11 17.37 -21.74
C ILE A 239 26.74 16.69 -21.61
N CYS A 240 26.72 15.49 -21.05
CA CYS A 240 25.57 14.59 -21.14
C CYS A 240 25.03 14.21 -19.76
N PHE A 241 23.73 13.98 -19.68
CA PHE A 241 23.11 13.32 -18.54
C PHE A 241 22.01 12.36 -19.02
N ALA A 242 21.80 11.28 -18.27
CA ALA A 242 20.68 10.37 -18.49
C ALA A 242 19.38 11.10 -18.15
N ASP A 243 18.54 11.35 -19.15
CA ASP A 243 17.32 12.14 -19.02
C ASP A 243 16.08 11.26 -19.14
N PRO A 244 15.32 11.05 -18.05
CA PRO A 244 14.03 10.34 -18.12
C PRO A 244 12.92 11.14 -18.79
N SER A 245 13.12 12.43 -19.08
CA SER A 245 12.09 13.26 -19.70
C SER A 245 11.74 12.76 -21.10
N THR A 246 10.45 12.53 -21.37
CA THR A 246 9.93 12.24 -22.72
C THR A 246 9.27 13.45 -23.38
N TYR A 247 9.34 14.63 -22.76
CA TYR A 247 8.88 15.88 -23.37
C TYR A 247 9.79 16.27 -24.54
N GLU A 248 9.20 16.72 -25.66
CA GLU A 248 9.94 17.01 -26.89
C GLU A 248 11.08 18.03 -26.73
N SER A 249 10.89 19.07 -25.91
CA SER A 249 11.81 20.19 -25.76
C SER A 249 12.21 20.49 -24.31
N ASN A 250 11.62 19.81 -23.32
CA ASN A 250 11.88 20.09 -21.91
C ASN A 250 12.90 19.06 -21.36
N PRO A 251 14.12 19.47 -20.98
CA PRO A 251 15.06 18.58 -20.30
C PRO A 251 14.56 18.17 -18.91
N GLY A 252 15.03 17.03 -18.43
CA GLY A 252 14.78 16.58 -17.06
C GLY A 252 15.37 17.49 -15.98
N TRP A 253 14.79 17.37 -14.78
CA TRP A 253 15.19 18.09 -13.59
C TRP A 253 16.70 18.03 -13.22
N PRO A 254 17.43 16.90 -13.41
CA PRO A 254 18.85 16.80 -13.05
C PRO A 254 19.76 17.82 -13.73
N LEU A 255 19.37 18.30 -14.92
CA LEU A 255 20.14 19.30 -15.66
C LEU A 255 20.36 20.59 -14.85
N ARG A 256 19.44 20.94 -13.94
CA ARG A 256 19.57 22.13 -13.09
C ARG A 256 20.86 22.10 -12.27
N ASN A 257 21.17 20.98 -11.62
CA ASN A 257 22.36 20.86 -10.78
C ASN A 257 23.62 20.64 -11.62
N LEU A 258 23.52 19.97 -12.77
CA LEU A 258 24.63 19.86 -13.72
C LEU A 258 25.09 21.23 -14.23
N LEU A 259 24.16 22.13 -14.53
CA LEU A 259 24.47 23.51 -14.96
C LEU A 259 25.19 24.31 -13.86
N ILE A 260 24.97 23.99 -12.59
CA ILE A 260 25.68 24.60 -11.46
C ILE A 260 27.13 24.10 -11.42
N LEU A 261 27.36 22.80 -11.63
CA LEU A 261 28.70 22.25 -11.77
C LEU A 261 29.44 22.91 -12.95
N ILE A 262 28.82 22.96 -14.12
CA ILE A 262 29.38 23.58 -15.34
C ILE A 262 29.83 25.02 -15.08
N ARG A 263 29.00 25.81 -14.37
CA ARG A 263 29.34 27.19 -14.05
C ARG A 263 30.43 27.31 -13.00
N HIS A 264 30.26 26.68 -11.84
CA HIS A 264 31.08 26.97 -10.67
C HIS A 264 32.40 26.18 -10.65
N LYS A 265 32.43 25.01 -11.30
CA LYS A 265 33.63 24.18 -11.36
C LYS A 265 34.40 24.38 -12.65
N TRP A 266 33.70 24.44 -13.79
CA TRP A 266 34.33 24.56 -15.11
C TRP A 266 34.39 25.99 -15.66
N ASN A 267 33.75 26.95 -14.98
CA ASN A 267 33.73 28.37 -15.38
C ASN A 267 33.22 28.60 -16.82
N LEU A 268 32.32 27.73 -17.29
CA LEU A 268 31.72 27.86 -18.62
C LEU A 268 30.46 28.74 -18.55
N SER A 269 30.35 29.67 -19.50
CA SER A 269 29.15 30.46 -19.78
C SER A 269 28.38 29.95 -21.00
N GLU A 270 28.94 29.03 -21.76
CA GLU A 270 28.31 28.36 -22.89
C GLU A 270 28.60 26.85 -22.83
N ALA A 271 27.61 26.03 -23.16
CA ALA A 271 27.75 24.58 -23.16
C ALA A 271 26.73 23.92 -24.10
N GLN A 272 27.16 22.87 -24.79
CA GLN A 272 26.29 21.99 -25.54
C GLN A 272 25.91 20.78 -24.67
N ILE A 273 24.62 20.66 -24.37
CA ILE A 273 24.07 19.64 -23.47
C ILE A 273 23.34 18.57 -24.26
N MET A 274 23.70 17.31 -24.07
CA MET A 274 22.93 16.17 -24.56
C MET A 274 22.04 15.61 -23.45
N CYS A 275 20.72 15.74 -23.63
CA CYS A 275 19.74 15.04 -22.82
C CYS A 275 19.64 13.61 -23.35
N TYR A 276 20.39 12.69 -22.76
CA TYR A 276 20.51 11.32 -23.26
C TYR A 276 19.26 10.52 -22.92
N ARG A 277 18.46 10.20 -23.96
CA ARG A 277 17.14 9.55 -23.87
C ARG A 277 17.09 8.23 -24.63
N ASP A 278 18.21 7.74 -25.13
CA ASP A 278 18.24 6.55 -25.98
C ASP A 278 18.47 5.26 -25.17
N THR A 279 17.88 4.16 -25.65
CA THR A 279 17.96 2.85 -24.99
C THR A 279 18.55 1.81 -25.93
N HIS A 280 19.23 0.80 -25.37
CA HIS A 280 19.85 -0.25 -26.18
C HIS A 280 18.83 -1.06 -26.99
N MET A 281 17.63 -1.29 -26.43
CA MET A 281 16.56 -2.05 -27.08
C MET A 281 15.98 -1.35 -28.33
N LYS A 282 16.03 -0.01 -28.37
CA LYS A 282 15.52 0.83 -29.46
C LYS A 282 16.59 1.84 -29.90
N ARG A 283 17.81 1.33 -30.14
CA ARG A 283 19.02 2.13 -30.39
C ARG A 283 19.01 2.89 -31.72
N ASP A 284 18.08 2.56 -32.61
CA ASP A 284 17.83 3.21 -33.89
C ASP A 284 16.82 4.38 -33.78
N GLN A 285 16.19 4.57 -32.61
CA GLN A 285 15.23 5.65 -32.38
C GLN A 285 15.92 6.86 -31.72
N PRO A 286 16.08 8.00 -32.43
CA PRO A 286 16.74 9.18 -31.90
C PRO A 286 15.82 9.97 -30.97
N ASN A 287 15.83 9.61 -29.69
CA ASN A 287 15.06 10.26 -28.63
C ASN A 287 15.86 11.37 -27.94
N SER A 288 17.19 11.25 -27.90
CA SER A 288 18.05 12.26 -27.30
C SER A 288 17.93 13.62 -27.98
N ILE A 289 17.92 14.68 -27.17
CA ILE A 289 17.92 16.07 -27.65
C ILE A 289 19.22 16.78 -27.26
N ILE A 290 19.75 17.59 -28.16
CA ILE A 290 20.96 18.38 -27.94
C ILE A 290 20.56 19.85 -27.85
N LEU A 291 20.94 20.48 -26.74
CA LEU A 291 20.60 21.85 -26.39
C LEU A 291 21.88 22.69 -26.38
N GLN A 292 21.87 23.81 -27.11
CA GLN A 292 22.91 24.82 -26.99
C GLN A 292 22.49 25.82 -25.93
N LEU A 293 23.21 25.87 -24.81
CA LEU A 293 22.89 26.71 -23.67
C LEU A 293 23.93 27.79 -23.47
N GLN A 294 23.47 29.00 -23.16
CA GLN A 294 24.32 30.12 -22.82
C GLN A 294 23.76 30.85 -21.61
N ALA A 295 24.66 31.33 -20.76
CA ALA A 295 24.34 32.23 -19.67
C ALA A 295 25.10 33.54 -19.87
N ASP A 296 24.47 34.62 -19.41
CA ASP A 296 25.13 35.92 -19.36
C ASP A 296 26.35 35.84 -18.42
N ALA A 297 27.38 36.65 -18.68
CA ALA A 297 28.55 36.71 -17.82
C ALA A 297 28.14 37.12 -16.39
N PRO A 298 28.74 36.55 -15.34
CA PRO A 298 28.50 37.02 -13.97
C PRO A 298 28.89 38.50 -13.88
N ALA A 299 28.10 39.31 -13.16
CA ALA A 299 28.49 40.68 -12.86
C ALA A 299 29.83 40.67 -12.09
N GLU A 300 30.76 41.55 -12.45
CA GLU A 300 32.07 41.60 -11.78
C GLU A 300 31.90 41.76 -10.26
N PRO A 301 32.63 41.00 -9.44
CA PRO A 301 32.60 41.19 -8.00
C PRO A 301 33.21 42.56 -7.67
N VAL A 302 32.43 43.40 -6.96
CA VAL A 302 32.93 44.64 -6.35
C VAL A 302 34.12 44.28 -5.44
N PRO A 303 35.29 44.94 -5.55
CA PRO A 303 36.46 44.55 -4.78
C PRO A 303 36.24 44.81 -3.28
N SER A 304 35.91 43.77 -2.51
CA SER A 304 36.03 43.83 -1.05
C SER A 304 37.50 43.65 -0.69
N SER A 305 38.08 44.63 -0.01
CA SER A 305 39.45 44.67 0.50
C SER A 305 39.85 43.35 1.16
N LYS A 306 40.84 42.65 0.59
CA LYS A 306 41.39 41.39 1.12
C LYS A 306 42.44 41.66 2.20
N THR A 307 42.23 41.12 3.40
CA THR A 307 43.33 40.62 4.26
C THR A 307 43.47 39.12 4.00
N ALA A 308 44.70 38.68 3.70
CA ALA A 308 45.01 37.34 3.25
C ALA A 308 45.43 36.45 4.43
N THR A 309 44.54 35.57 4.91
CA THR A 309 44.88 34.44 5.81
C THR A 309 43.71 33.44 6.06
N GLU A 310 42.81 33.18 5.10
CA GLU A 310 41.81 32.10 5.27
C GLU A 310 41.71 31.20 4.02
N ARG A 311 41.48 29.89 4.25
CA ARG A 311 41.21 28.87 3.21
C ARG A 311 40.17 29.38 2.21
N PRO A 312 40.19 28.96 0.92
CA PRO A 312 39.17 29.38 -0.04
C PRO A 312 37.79 29.00 0.49
N ARG A 313 37.04 30.01 0.93
CA ARG A 313 35.73 29.86 1.56
C ARG A 313 34.74 29.52 0.45
N THR A 314 34.08 28.38 0.55
CA THR A 314 32.99 27.99 -0.37
C THR A 314 32.01 29.15 -0.51
N PRO A 315 31.59 29.55 -1.72
CA PRO A 315 30.67 30.67 -1.89
C PRO A 315 29.32 30.34 -1.24
N ASN A 316 28.54 31.37 -0.93
CA ASN A 316 27.20 31.19 -0.35
C ASN A 316 26.30 30.38 -1.30
N LEU A 317 25.56 29.42 -0.74
CA LEU A 317 24.60 28.59 -1.48
C LEU A 317 23.51 29.48 -2.12
N PRO A 318 23.30 29.39 -3.44
CA PRO A 318 22.19 30.08 -4.11
C PRO A 318 20.82 29.56 -3.65
N LYS A 319 19.76 30.30 -4.00
CA LYS A 319 18.38 29.90 -3.68
C LYS A 319 18.07 28.48 -4.16
N VAL A 320 17.43 27.69 -3.31
CA VAL A 320 17.07 26.29 -3.58
C VAL A 320 15.56 26.14 -3.76
N THR A 321 15.16 25.29 -4.70
CA THR A 321 13.77 24.88 -4.92
C THR A 321 13.68 23.37 -5.15
N GLY A 322 12.50 22.75 -5.10
CA GLY A 322 12.39 21.33 -5.45
C GLY A 322 11.38 20.47 -4.70
N TRP A 323 10.56 21.04 -3.80
CA TRP A 323 9.47 20.27 -3.20
C TRP A 323 8.48 19.78 -4.27
N GLU A 324 8.18 18.49 -4.21
CA GLU A 324 7.30 17.81 -5.16
C GLU A 324 5.88 18.41 -5.11
N ARG A 325 5.23 18.50 -6.28
CA ARG A 325 3.84 18.90 -6.37
C ARG A 325 2.96 17.68 -6.55
N THR A 326 1.76 17.72 -5.97
CA THR A 326 0.73 16.71 -6.25
C THR A 326 0.25 16.82 -7.70
N GLU A 327 -0.51 15.83 -8.16
CA GLU A 327 -1.13 15.85 -9.50
C GLU A 327 -2.02 17.10 -9.72
N ALA A 328 -2.61 17.63 -8.63
CA ALA A 328 -3.36 18.88 -8.64
C ALA A 328 -2.48 20.15 -8.64
N GLY A 329 -1.16 20.02 -8.78
CA GLY A 329 -0.19 21.13 -8.82
C GLY A 329 0.12 21.77 -7.46
N LYS A 330 -0.44 21.24 -6.35
CA LYS A 330 -0.30 21.80 -5.00
C LYS A 330 0.96 21.29 -4.31
N LEU A 331 1.59 22.15 -3.52
CA LEU A 331 2.80 21.85 -2.77
C LEU A 331 2.41 21.32 -1.38
N THR A 332 1.94 20.07 -1.35
CA THR A 332 1.34 19.44 -0.16
C THR A 332 1.82 18.01 -0.02
N SER A 333 1.90 17.52 1.21
CA SER A 333 2.23 16.13 1.49
C SER A 333 1.23 15.13 0.89
N ARG A 334 1.73 13.97 0.46
CA ARG A 334 0.93 12.82 0.04
C ARG A 334 0.59 11.96 1.26
N ASN A 335 -0.57 11.29 1.21
CA ASN A 335 -1.00 10.34 2.23
C ASN A 335 -1.32 9.01 1.56
N VAL A 336 -0.80 7.92 2.11
CA VAL A 336 -1.07 6.55 1.66
C VAL A 336 -1.64 5.76 2.82
N ASP A 337 -2.76 5.09 2.60
CA ASP A 337 -3.41 4.19 3.55
C ASP A 337 -3.15 2.76 3.10
N LEU A 338 -2.35 2.02 3.87
CA LEU A 338 -2.03 0.62 3.60
C LEU A 338 -2.72 -0.33 4.57
N SER A 339 -3.74 0.14 5.30
CA SER A 339 -4.45 -0.70 6.26
C SER A 339 -5.10 -1.91 5.61
N GLU A 340 -5.57 -1.82 4.36
CA GLU A 340 -6.12 -2.97 3.64
C GLU A 340 -5.10 -4.08 3.36
N TYR A 341 -3.81 -3.75 3.32
CA TYR A 341 -2.74 -4.70 3.02
C TYR A 341 -1.95 -5.14 4.27
N MET A 342 -2.02 -4.37 5.36
CA MET A 342 -1.19 -4.55 6.55
C MET A 342 -1.99 -4.81 7.84
N ASP A 343 -3.28 -4.49 7.90
CA ASP A 343 -4.12 -4.75 9.08
C ASP A 343 -4.72 -6.16 9.02
N GLU A 344 -4.27 -7.03 9.93
CA GLU A 344 -4.72 -8.43 10.03
C GLU A 344 -6.24 -8.55 10.17
N ARG A 345 -6.91 -7.61 10.85
CA ARG A 345 -8.36 -7.64 11.02
C ARG A 345 -9.08 -7.36 9.71
N LYS A 346 -8.59 -6.39 8.94
CA LYS A 346 -9.15 -6.07 7.61
C LYS A 346 -8.88 -7.18 6.62
N LEU A 347 -7.70 -7.79 6.66
CA LEU A 347 -7.37 -8.95 5.84
C LEU A 347 -8.31 -10.12 6.12
N ALA A 348 -8.62 -10.39 7.40
CA ALA A 348 -9.59 -11.40 7.78
C ALA A 348 -11.02 -11.08 7.28
N ASP A 349 -11.50 -9.84 7.43
CA ASP A 349 -12.83 -9.42 6.93
C ASP A 349 -12.93 -9.56 5.41
N GLN A 350 -11.89 -9.14 4.67
CA GLN A 350 -11.82 -9.29 3.23
C GLN A 350 -11.83 -10.76 2.78
N ALA A 351 -11.11 -11.63 3.48
CA ALA A 351 -11.06 -13.06 3.16
C ALA A 351 -12.42 -13.74 3.37
N VAL A 352 -13.12 -13.42 4.46
CA VAL A 352 -14.47 -13.93 4.75
C VAL A 352 -15.47 -13.44 3.69
N ASP A 353 -15.47 -12.14 3.40
CA ASP A 353 -16.36 -11.56 2.40
C ASP A 353 -16.09 -12.09 0.99
N LEU A 354 -14.83 -12.34 0.64
CA LEU A 354 -14.45 -12.94 -0.63
C LEU A 354 -15.02 -14.36 -0.77
N ASN A 355 -14.97 -15.17 0.28
CA ASN A 355 -15.53 -16.53 0.25
C ASN A 355 -17.03 -16.53 -0.09
N LEU A 356 -17.80 -15.63 0.53
CA LEU A 356 -19.23 -15.48 0.26
C LEU A 356 -19.48 -14.93 -1.16
N LYS A 357 -18.71 -13.94 -1.61
CA LYS A 357 -18.79 -13.42 -2.99
C LYS A 357 -18.50 -14.49 -4.03
N LEU A 358 -17.57 -15.42 -3.76
CA LEU A 358 -17.31 -16.56 -4.65
C LEU A 358 -18.52 -17.48 -4.78
N ILE A 359 -19.27 -17.72 -3.69
CA ILE A 359 -20.54 -18.48 -3.74
C ILE A 359 -21.56 -17.75 -4.62
N LYS A 360 -21.74 -16.44 -4.42
CA LYS A 360 -22.63 -15.61 -5.25
C LYS A 360 -22.25 -15.70 -6.73
N TRP A 361 -20.97 -15.50 -7.07
CA TRP A 361 -20.54 -15.49 -8.48
C TRP A 361 -20.63 -16.85 -9.14
N ARG A 362 -20.34 -17.94 -8.41
CA ARG A 362 -20.23 -19.29 -9.00
C ARG A 362 -21.54 -20.06 -9.00
N ILE A 363 -22.35 -19.92 -7.95
CA ILE A 363 -23.47 -20.83 -7.67
C ILE A 363 -24.81 -20.09 -7.68
N ALA A 364 -24.88 -18.93 -7.02
CA ALA A 364 -26.15 -18.22 -6.81
C ALA A 364 -26.03 -16.71 -7.09
N PRO A 365 -25.99 -16.26 -8.36
CA PRO A 365 -25.79 -14.85 -8.71
C PRO A 365 -26.85 -13.90 -8.14
N GLY A 366 -28.08 -14.39 -7.98
CA GLY A 366 -29.22 -13.64 -7.43
C GLY A 366 -29.22 -13.48 -5.91
N ILE A 367 -28.29 -14.10 -5.17
CA ILE A 367 -28.26 -13.96 -3.70
C ILE A 367 -27.81 -12.55 -3.29
N ASP A 368 -28.54 -11.95 -2.37
CA ASP A 368 -28.17 -10.69 -1.73
C ASP A 368 -27.43 -10.97 -0.42
N LEU A 369 -26.10 -10.93 -0.49
CA LEU A 369 -25.24 -11.14 0.66
C LEU A 369 -25.25 -9.95 1.63
N ASP A 370 -25.57 -8.75 1.15
CA ASP A 370 -25.55 -7.55 1.99
C ASP A 370 -26.75 -7.55 2.95
N VAL A 371 -27.90 -8.06 2.51
CA VAL A 371 -29.07 -8.27 3.39
C VAL A 371 -28.73 -9.24 4.52
N ILE A 372 -28.03 -10.35 4.22
CA ILE A 372 -27.62 -11.33 5.22
C ILE A 372 -26.58 -10.72 6.18
N LYS A 373 -25.55 -10.06 5.64
CA LYS A 373 -24.47 -9.44 6.41
C LYS A 373 -24.97 -8.43 7.43
N ASN A 374 -25.92 -7.59 7.02
CA ASN A 374 -26.46 -6.49 7.83
C ASN A 374 -27.62 -6.90 8.76
N CYS A 375 -28.09 -8.14 8.67
CA CYS A 375 -29.16 -8.66 9.52
C CYS A 375 -28.71 -8.72 11.00
N LYS A 376 -29.53 -8.19 11.90
CA LYS A 376 -29.31 -8.28 13.35
C LYS A 376 -30.07 -9.47 13.92
N CYS A 377 -29.33 -10.43 14.49
CA CYS A 377 -29.88 -11.68 14.98
C CYS A 377 -29.91 -11.73 16.52
N LEU A 378 -31.09 -11.90 17.09
CA LEU A 378 -31.27 -12.18 18.53
C LEU A 378 -31.43 -13.68 18.76
N LEU A 379 -30.55 -14.27 19.56
CA LEU A 379 -30.52 -15.70 19.85
C LEU A 379 -30.97 -15.92 21.30
N LEU A 380 -32.20 -16.42 21.47
CA LEU A 380 -32.76 -16.76 22.77
C LEU A 380 -32.37 -18.19 23.13
N GLY A 381 -31.28 -18.32 23.90
CA GLY A 381 -30.61 -19.56 24.27
C GLY A 381 -29.18 -19.60 23.73
N ALA A 382 -28.22 -19.81 24.62
CA ALA A 382 -26.80 -20.04 24.33
C ALA A 382 -26.39 -21.48 24.65
N GLY A 383 -27.34 -22.41 24.57
CA GLY A 383 -27.11 -23.86 24.66
C GLY A 383 -26.58 -24.46 23.35
N THR A 384 -26.85 -25.75 23.11
CA THR A 384 -26.39 -26.45 21.91
C THR A 384 -26.86 -25.77 20.63
N LEU A 385 -28.15 -25.46 20.52
CA LEU A 385 -28.67 -24.77 19.33
C LEU A 385 -28.05 -23.38 19.15
N GLY A 386 -28.01 -22.57 20.21
CA GLY A 386 -27.47 -21.20 20.16
C GLY A 386 -26.03 -21.13 19.65
N THR A 387 -25.18 -22.02 20.16
CA THR A 387 -23.75 -22.07 19.83
C THR A 387 -23.47 -22.58 18.41
N TYR A 388 -24.29 -23.50 17.87
CA TYR A 388 -24.17 -23.92 16.46
C TYR A 388 -24.76 -22.89 15.50
N VAL A 389 -25.97 -22.37 15.79
CA VAL A 389 -26.65 -21.39 14.93
C VAL A 389 -25.81 -20.13 14.77
N SER A 390 -25.20 -19.62 15.85
CA SER A 390 -24.36 -18.43 15.77
C SER A 390 -23.11 -18.63 14.89
N ARG A 391 -22.44 -19.78 14.97
CA ARG A 391 -21.33 -20.12 14.08
C ARG A 391 -21.77 -20.18 12.63
N THR A 392 -22.95 -20.73 12.34
CA THR A 392 -23.51 -20.76 10.99
C THR A 392 -23.84 -19.34 10.50
N LEU A 393 -24.44 -18.49 11.33
CA LEU A 393 -24.74 -17.09 10.98
C LEU A 393 -23.46 -16.30 10.66
N MET A 394 -22.43 -16.44 11.50
CA MET A 394 -21.12 -15.83 11.28
C MET A 394 -20.47 -16.33 9.98
N GLY A 395 -20.57 -17.64 9.70
CA GLY A 395 -20.10 -18.24 8.46
C GLY A 395 -20.81 -17.70 7.21
N TRP A 396 -22.07 -17.27 7.33
CA TRP A 396 -22.85 -16.59 6.30
C TRP A 396 -22.65 -15.07 6.25
N GLY A 397 -21.77 -14.54 7.10
CA GLY A 397 -21.38 -13.14 7.09
C GLY A 397 -22.18 -12.23 8.01
N VAL A 398 -23.11 -12.76 8.81
CA VAL A 398 -23.86 -11.96 9.80
C VAL A 398 -22.89 -11.30 10.79
N ARG A 399 -23.03 -9.99 10.98
CA ARG A 399 -22.13 -9.22 11.84
C ARG A 399 -22.69 -8.92 13.23
N LYS A 400 -24.02 -8.77 13.40
CA LYS A 400 -24.63 -8.45 14.70
C LYS A 400 -25.35 -9.65 15.30
N ILE A 401 -24.82 -10.20 16.38
CA ILE A 401 -25.38 -11.37 17.07
C ILE A 401 -25.52 -11.07 18.56
N THR A 402 -26.73 -11.16 19.10
CA THR A 402 -26.98 -10.96 20.53
C THR A 402 -27.54 -12.22 21.16
N PHE A 403 -26.94 -12.69 22.25
CA PHE A 403 -27.39 -13.85 23.01
C PHE A 403 -28.18 -13.45 24.25
N ILE A 404 -29.20 -14.24 24.58
CA ILE A 404 -29.86 -14.24 25.88
C ILE A 404 -29.82 -15.64 26.48
N ASP A 405 -29.26 -15.77 27.68
CA ASP A 405 -29.22 -17.01 28.44
C ASP A 405 -28.97 -16.70 29.93
N ASN A 406 -29.55 -17.46 30.86
CA ASN A 406 -29.36 -17.24 32.30
C ASN A 406 -28.41 -18.24 32.96
N ALA A 407 -28.02 -19.30 32.25
CA ALA A 407 -27.24 -20.40 32.79
C ALA A 407 -25.73 -20.11 32.80
N THR A 408 -25.02 -20.92 33.57
CA THR A 408 -23.55 -21.01 33.56
C THR A 408 -23.08 -22.21 32.76
N VAL A 409 -21.85 -22.16 32.25
CA VAL A 409 -21.20 -23.28 31.56
C VAL A 409 -20.88 -24.37 32.57
N SER A 410 -21.33 -25.60 32.30
CA SER A 410 -21.01 -26.79 33.11
C SER A 410 -20.09 -27.76 32.37
N PHE A 411 -19.42 -28.66 33.10
CA PHE A 411 -18.42 -29.60 32.55
C PHE A 411 -18.92 -30.48 31.39
N SER A 412 -20.22 -30.71 31.28
CA SER A 412 -20.81 -31.52 30.20
C SER A 412 -21.12 -30.71 28.93
N ASN A 413 -20.97 -29.39 28.98
CA ASN A 413 -21.34 -28.46 27.90
C ASN A 413 -20.29 -28.36 26.77
N PRO A 414 -18.97 -28.22 27.03
CA PRO A 414 -17.98 -27.99 25.96
C PRO A 414 -18.03 -29.02 24.81
N VAL A 415 -18.30 -30.28 25.13
CA VAL A 415 -18.41 -31.36 24.12
C VAL A 415 -19.67 -31.27 23.24
N ARG A 416 -20.64 -30.43 23.59
CA ARG A 416 -21.95 -30.26 22.93
C ARG A 416 -22.22 -28.84 22.46
N GLN A 417 -21.45 -27.86 22.91
CA GLN A 417 -21.71 -26.43 22.76
C GLN A 417 -20.41 -25.75 22.28
N PRO A 418 -20.18 -25.62 20.96
CA PRO A 418 -18.87 -25.31 20.36
C PRO A 418 -18.37 -23.86 20.54
N LEU A 419 -18.88 -23.14 21.53
CA LEU A 419 -18.37 -21.83 21.96
C LEU A 419 -17.78 -21.87 23.37
N PHE A 420 -17.76 -23.02 24.02
CA PHE A 420 -17.27 -23.16 25.39
C PHE A 420 -16.15 -24.20 25.45
N ASP A 421 -15.12 -23.89 26.24
CA ASP A 421 -13.99 -24.76 26.53
C ASP A 421 -14.05 -25.29 27.98
N PHE A 422 -13.18 -26.27 28.29
CA PHE A 422 -13.03 -26.77 29.66
C PHE A 422 -12.73 -25.66 30.68
N LYS A 423 -11.91 -24.67 30.30
CA LYS A 423 -11.55 -23.52 31.16
C LYS A 423 -12.78 -22.72 31.59
N ASP A 424 -13.82 -22.67 30.75
CA ASP A 424 -15.04 -21.90 30.99
C ASP A 424 -15.94 -22.58 32.04
N CYS A 425 -15.67 -23.84 32.39
CA CYS A 425 -16.39 -24.57 33.44
C CYS A 425 -15.82 -24.32 34.84
N LEU A 426 -14.61 -23.75 34.93
CA LEU A 426 -13.91 -23.54 36.19
C LEU A 426 -14.56 -22.38 36.99
N GLN A 427 -14.24 -22.28 38.28
CA GLN A 427 -14.70 -21.19 39.16
C GLN A 427 -16.24 -21.00 39.22
N GLY A 428 -17.00 -22.09 39.11
CA GLY A 428 -18.47 -22.05 39.13
C GLY A 428 -19.13 -21.87 37.77
N GLY A 429 -18.33 -21.80 36.70
CA GLY A 429 -18.79 -21.73 35.32
C GLY A 429 -19.03 -20.29 34.85
N ALA A 430 -18.50 -19.96 33.68
CA ALA A 430 -18.74 -18.68 33.02
C ALA A 430 -20.22 -18.51 32.66
N LYS A 431 -20.69 -17.26 32.56
CA LYS A 431 -22.06 -16.96 32.13
C LYS A 431 -22.21 -17.22 30.64
N LYS A 432 -23.15 -18.08 30.25
CA LYS A 432 -23.24 -18.58 28.87
C LYS A 432 -23.41 -17.49 27.83
N ALA A 433 -24.31 -16.53 28.08
CA ALA A 433 -24.60 -15.48 27.11
C ALA A 433 -23.37 -14.60 26.83
N GLU A 434 -22.69 -14.14 27.88
CA GLU A 434 -21.50 -13.28 27.78
C GLU A 434 -20.33 -14.05 27.17
N ARG A 435 -20.05 -15.26 27.67
CA ARG A 435 -18.96 -16.10 27.16
C ARG A 435 -19.16 -16.49 25.70
N ALA A 436 -20.39 -16.76 25.27
CA ALA A 436 -20.69 -17.06 23.88
C ALA A 436 -20.40 -15.87 22.94
N ALA A 437 -20.68 -14.65 23.39
CA ALA A 437 -20.35 -13.44 22.63
C ALA A 437 -18.84 -13.26 22.50
N GLU A 438 -18.11 -13.37 23.62
CA GLU A 438 -16.64 -13.30 23.64
C GLU A 438 -16.02 -14.36 22.72
N ALA A 439 -16.54 -15.59 22.74
CA ALA A 439 -16.04 -16.67 21.89
C ALA A 439 -16.22 -16.38 20.39
N LEU A 440 -17.30 -15.69 19.99
CA LEU A 440 -17.46 -15.26 18.59
C LEU A 440 -16.42 -14.21 18.21
N GLU A 441 -16.16 -13.22 19.09
CA GLU A 441 -15.13 -12.19 18.85
C GLU A 441 -13.72 -12.79 18.78
N GLU A 442 -13.44 -13.83 19.59
CA GLU A 442 -12.19 -14.60 19.53
C GLU A 442 -12.04 -15.35 18.19
N ILE A 443 -13.13 -15.86 17.62
CA ILE A 443 -13.11 -16.55 16.32
C ILE A 443 -12.97 -15.56 15.16
N TYR A 444 -13.71 -14.46 15.21
CA TYR A 444 -13.73 -13.46 14.16
C TYR A 444 -13.88 -12.04 14.74
N PRO A 445 -12.81 -11.24 14.79
CA PRO A 445 -12.83 -9.90 15.40
C PRO A 445 -13.76 -8.88 14.74
N GLY A 446 -14.29 -9.18 13.55
CA GLY A 446 -15.23 -8.31 12.83
C GLY A 446 -16.70 -8.52 13.20
N VAL A 447 -17.02 -9.48 14.08
CA VAL A 447 -18.38 -9.66 14.61
C VAL A 447 -18.63 -8.67 15.76
N ASP A 448 -19.83 -8.10 15.80
CA ASP A 448 -20.37 -7.36 16.94
C ASP A 448 -21.29 -8.30 17.72
N ALA A 449 -20.73 -8.94 18.75
CA ALA A 449 -21.44 -9.92 19.55
C ALA A 449 -21.70 -9.40 20.97
N THR A 450 -22.91 -9.59 21.49
CA THR A 450 -23.25 -9.21 22.87
C THR A 450 -24.01 -10.30 23.61
N GLY A 451 -23.80 -10.43 24.91
CA GLY A 451 -24.48 -11.40 25.77
C GLY A 451 -25.28 -10.72 26.88
N HIS A 452 -26.51 -11.17 27.10
CA HIS A 452 -27.36 -10.72 28.21
C HIS A 452 -27.73 -11.88 29.13
N VAL A 453 -27.24 -11.81 30.37
CA VAL A 453 -27.60 -12.78 31.42
C VAL A 453 -28.95 -12.43 32.00
N MET A 454 -30.01 -13.07 31.49
CA MET A 454 -31.37 -12.82 31.95
C MET A 454 -32.31 -14.00 31.72
N GLU A 455 -33.32 -14.10 32.60
CA GLU A 455 -34.40 -15.08 32.50
C GLU A 455 -35.50 -14.59 31.57
N VAL A 456 -35.96 -15.47 30.70
CA VAL A 456 -37.20 -15.27 29.94
C VAL A 456 -38.35 -15.90 30.74
N PRO A 457 -39.38 -15.13 31.12
CA PRO A 457 -40.52 -15.65 31.88
C PRO A 457 -41.22 -16.82 31.18
N MET A 458 -41.36 -17.94 31.88
CA MET A 458 -42.00 -19.15 31.36
C MET A 458 -43.51 -19.14 31.62
N LEU A 459 -44.29 -19.56 30.63
CA LEU A 459 -45.74 -19.71 30.78
C LEU A 459 -46.06 -20.78 31.85
N GLY A 460 -47.01 -20.50 32.74
CA GLY A 460 -47.47 -21.44 33.77
C GLY A 460 -46.61 -21.49 35.04
N HIS A 461 -45.49 -20.76 35.11
CA HIS A 461 -44.68 -20.64 36.31
C HIS A 461 -45.07 -19.41 37.15
N PRO A 462 -45.10 -19.51 38.50
CA PRO A 462 -45.45 -18.39 39.35
C PRO A 462 -44.37 -17.30 39.32
N ILE A 463 -44.81 -16.03 39.35
CA ILE A 463 -43.90 -14.88 39.46
C ILE A 463 -43.46 -14.73 40.91
N THR A 464 -42.21 -15.04 41.19
CA THR A 464 -41.62 -14.93 42.54
C THR A 464 -41.08 -13.54 42.84
N ASP A 465 -40.49 -12.87 41.84
CA ASP A 465 -40.01 -11.50 41.91
C ASP A 465 -40.63 -10.65 40.79
N THR A 466 -41.61 -9.83 41.16
CA THR A 466 -42.36 -9.00 40.21
C THR A 466 -41.49 -7.91 39.59
N ALA A 467 -40.57 -7.32 40.36
CA ALA A 467 -39.73 -6.23 39.87
C ALA A 467 -38.70 -6.73 38.86
N LYS A 468 -37.99 -7.83 39.18
CA LYS A 468 -37.04 -8.48 38.27
C LYS A 468 -37.74 -9.00 37.01
N THR A 469 -38.89 -9.63 37.15
CA THR A 469 -39.66 -10.16 36.00
C THR A 469 -40.09 -9.04 35.07
N LYS A 470 -40.58 -7.91 35.61
CA LYS A 470 -40.96 -6.74 34.81
C LYS A 470 -39.76 -6.10 34.11
N ALA A 471 -38.61 -6.03 34.77
CA ALA A 471 -37.38 -5.53 34.16
C ALA A 471 -36.91 -6.44 33.00
N ASN A 472 -36.92 -7.76 33.20
CA ASN A 472 -36.58 -8.73 32.16
C ASN A 472 -37.56 -8.67 30.98
N PHE A 473 -38.86 -8.54 31.25
CA PHE A 473 -39.87 -8.33 30.19
C PHE A 473 -39.54 -7.09 29.35
N GLY A 474 -39.27 -5.95 30.00
CA GLY A 474 -38.94 -4.70 29.31
C GLY A 474 -37.67 -4.84 28.47
N LYS A 475 -36.62 -5.44 29.04
CA LYS A 475 -35.35 -5.66 28.33
C LYS A 475 -35.50 -6.60 27.14
N LEU A 476 -36.26 -7.69 27.28
CA LEU A 476 -36.55 -8.61 26.18
C LEU A 476 -37.30 -7.90 25.05
N GLN A 477 -38.28 -7.07 25.38
CA GLN A 477 -39.03 -6.29 24.39
C GLN A 477 -38.13 -5.30 23.65
N THR A 478 -37.24 -4.58 24.34
CA THR A 478 -36.24 -3.71 23.71
C THR A 478 -35.37 -4.51 22.74
N LEU A 479 -34.81 -5.64 23.18
CA LEU A 479 -33.94 -6.46 22.35
C LEU A 479 -34.67 -7.00 21.12
N ILE A 480 -35.91 -7.48 21.25
CA ILE A 480 -36.70 -7.94 20.11
C ILE A 480 -36.93 -6.80 19.10
N ASN A 481 -37.19 -5.58 19.57
CA ASN A 481 -37.42 -4.43 18.69
C ASN A 481 -36.15 -3.99 17.95
N GLU A 482 -34.99 -4.08 18.58
CA GLU A 482 -33.68 -3.68 18.02
C GLU A 482 -33.13 -4.67 16.97
N HIS A 483 -33.63 -5.91 16.94
CA HIS A 483 -33.15 -6.98 16.06
C HIS A 483 -34.13 -7.29 14.93
N ASP A 484 -33.63 -7.81 13.82
CA ASP A 484 -34.43 -8.10 12.61
C ASP A 484 -35.01 -9.52 12.66
N VAL A 485 -34.20 -10.48 13.13
CA VAL A 485 -34.55 -11.90 13.20
C VAL A 485 -34.36 -12.41 14.62
N ILE A 486 -35.37 -13.12 15.14
CA ILE A 486 -35.39 -13.68 16.48
C ILE A 486 -35.35 -15.21 16.39
N PHE A 487 -34.33 -15.83 16.97
CA PHE A 487 -34.17 -17.28 17.05
C PHE A 487 -34.61 -17.78 18.43
N LEU A 488 -35.61 -18.66 18.45
CA LEU A 488 -36.09 -19.35 19.65
C LEU A 488 -35.34 -20.68 19.79
N LEU A 489 -34.30 -20.69 20.62
CA LEU A 489 -33.33 -21.79 20.79
C LEU A 489 -33.31 -22.30 22.23
N MET A 490 -34.46 -22.18 22.89
CA MET A 490 -34.66 -22.40 24.33
C MET A 490 -34.97 -23.86 24.65
N ASP A 491 -34.78 -24.30 25.89
CA ASP A 491 -34.88 -25.74 26.22
C ASP A 491 -36.33 -26.26 26.26
N THR A 492 -37.32 -25.41 26.58
CA THR A 492 -38.70 -25.85 26.86
C THR A 492 -39.75 -25.17 25.98
N ARG A 493 -40.97 -25.74 25.91
CA ARG A 493 -42.09 -25.13 25.17
C ARG A 493 -42.57 -23.85 25.87
N GLU A 494 -42.64 -23.86 27.18
CA GLU A 494 -43.17 -22.82 28.05
C GLU A 494 -42.38 -21.52 27.93
N SER A 495 -41.05 -21.63 27.79
CA SER A 495 -40.14 -20.50 27.66
C SER A 495 -40.24 -19.80 26.29
N ARG A 496 -40.72 -20.50 25.25
CA ARG A 496 -40.89 -19.97 23.89
C ARG A 496 -42.14 -19.11 23.72
N TRP A 497 -43.11 -19.22 24.63
CA TRP A 497 -44.42 -18.56 24.48
C TRP A 497 -44.29 -17.04 24.43
N LEU A 498 -43.65 -16.43 25.43
CA LEU A 498 -43.56 -14.98 25.51
C LEU A 498 -42.78 -14.37 24.33
N PRO A 499 -41.58 -14.88 23.96
CA PRO A 499 -40.89 -14.43 22.76
C PRO A 499 -41.70 -14.59 21.47
N THR A 500 -42.50 -15.66 21.35
CA THR A 500 -43.37 -15.88 20.19
C THR A 500 -44.41 -14.75 20.06
N VAL A 501 -45.08 -14.42 21.17
CA VAL A 501 -46.08 -13.34 21.21
C VAL A 501 -45.43 -11.99 20.92
N MET A 502 -44.29 -11.69 21.55
CA MET A 502 -43.57 -10.44 21.35
C MET A 502 -43.08 -10.27 19.90
N GLY A 503 -42.43 -11.30 19.34
CA GLY A 503 -41.92 -11.27 17.98
C GLY A 503 -43.04 -11.10 16.95
N LYS A 504 -44.17 -11.80 17.12
CA LYS A 504 -45.35 -11.64 16.25
C LYS A 504 -45.95 -10.24 16.37
N SER A 505 -46.08 -9.71 17.58
CA SER A 505 -46.61 -8.37 17.83
C SER A 505 -45.75 -7.28 17.21
N ALA A 506 -44.42 -7.43 17.27
CA ALA A 506 -43.44 -6.50 16.72
C ALA A 506 -43.17 -6.70 15.21
N GLY A 507 -43.85 -7.63 14.54
CA GLY A 507 -43.67 -7.90 13.11
C GLY A 507 -42.28 -8.45 12.74
N LYS A 508 -41.63 -9.16 13.68
CA LYS A 508 -40.28 -9.71 13.48
C LYS A 508 -40.32 -11.09 12.83
N ILE A 509 -39.26 -11.42 12.09
CA ILE A 509 -39.05 -12.78 11.61
C ILE A 509 -38.66 -13.63 12.82
N VAL A 510 -39.47 -14.63 13.15
CA VAL A 510 -39.20 -15.54 14.26
C VAL A 510 -38.93 -16.94 13.72
N LEU A 511 -37.78 -17.48 14.07
CA LEU A 511 -37.34 -18.83 13.72
C LEU A 511 -37.26 -19.68 14.98
N ASN A 512 -38.01 -20.76 15.02
CA ASN A 512 -38.05 -21.67 16.15
C ASN A 512 -37.31 -22.96 15.80
N ALA A 513 -36.40 -23.40 16.67
CA ALA A 513 -35.79 -24.71 16.60
C ALA A 513 -35.96 -25.44 17.94
N ALA A 514 -36.48 -26.66 17.93
CA ALA A 514 -36.63 -27.52 19.11
C ALA A 514 -36.12 -28.94 18.83
N LEU A 515 -35.60 -29.59 19.87
CA LEU A 515 -34.98 -30.91 19.80
C LEU A 515 -35.81 -31.90 20.61
N GLY A 516 -36.13 -33.05 20.00
CA GLY A 516 -36.50 -34.28 20.68
C GLY A 516 -35.26 -35.16 20.92
N PHE A 517 -35.47 -36.43 21.25
CA PHE A 517 -34.38 -37.38 21.48
C PHE A 517 -33.59 -37.68 20.20
N ASP A 518 -34.29 -38.03 19.13
CA ASP A 518 -33.76 -38.41 17.81
C ASP A 518 -34.40 -37.59 16.65
N THR A 519 -35.21 -36.60 16.99
CA THR A 519 -35.96 -35.75 16.07
C THR A 519 -35.75 -34.28 16.39
N PHE A 520 -36.02 -33.41 15.43
CA PHE A 520 -36.00 -31.96 15.64
C PHE A 520 -37.06 -31.28 14.77
N VAL A 521 -37.48 -30.09 15.18
CA VAL A 521 -38.37 -29.23 14.41
C VAL A 521 -37.72 -27.87 14.20
N VAL A 522 -37.69 -27.41 12.96
CA VAL A 522 -37.33 -26.03 12.61
C VAL A 522 -38.50 -25.42 11.86
N MET A 523 -38.98 -24.27 12.32
CA MET A 523 -40.09 -23.56 11.67
C MET A 523 -39.92 -22.06 11.74
N ARG A 524 -40.46 -21.36 10.75
CA ARG A 524 -40.62 -19.90 10.77
C ARG A 524 -42.06 -19.55 11.11
N HIS A 525 -42.25 -18.52 11.94
CA HIS A 525 -43.59 -17.98 12.17
C HIS A 525 -44.03 -17.15 10.96
N GLY A 526 -45.34 -17.09 10.68
CA GLY A 526 -45.87 -16.18 9.68
C GLY A 526 -45.73 -14.72 10.11
N LEU A 527 -45.42 -13.85 9.15
CA LEU A 527 -45.56 -12.41 9.32
C LEU A 527 -47.02 -12.00 9.04
N LYS A 528 -47.44 -10.85 9.56
CA LYS A 528 -48.74 -10.27 9.16
C LYS A 528 -48.68 -9.94 7.68
N THR A 529 -49.75 -10.24 6.97
CA THR A 529 -49.88 -9.92 5.55
C THR A 529 -49.97 -8.40 5.38
N THR A 530 -49.25 -7.88 4.40
CA THR A 530 -49.23 -6.46 4.06
C THR A 530 -49.84 -6.19 2.68
N GLN A 531 -49.99 -7.23 1.86
CA GLN A 531 -50.51 -7.14 0.50
C GLN A 531 -51.63 -8.16 0.24
N GLU A 532 -52.52 -7.83 -0.69
CA GLU A 532 -53.56 -8.74 -1.17
C GLU A 532 -52.93 -9.97 -1.84
N GLY A 533 -53.29 -11.17 -1.38
CA GLY A 533 -52.77 -12.45 -1.89
C GLY A 533 -51.68 -13.10 -1.05
N GLU A 534 -51.15 -12.43 -0.01
CA GLU A 534 -50.23 -13.06 0.93
C GLU A 534 -50.97 -13.98 1.92
N VAL A 535 -50.34 -15.10 2.30
CA VAL A 535 -50.89 -16.06 3.27
C VAL A 535 -50.18 -15.95 4.61
N GLU A 536 -50.93 -15.68 5.66
CA GLU A 536 -50.41 -15.67 7.03
C GLU A 536 -50.23 -17.11 7.54
N LEU A 537 -48.98 -17.49 7.83
CA LEU A 537 -48.66 -18.78 8.43
C LEU A 537 -48.82 -18.75 9.96
N GLY A 538 -49.15 -19.92 10.53
CA GLY A 538 -49.21 -20.12 11.98
C GLY A 538 -47.85 -20.01 12.67
N CYS A 539 -47.88 -19.96 14.00
CA CYS A 539 -46.69 -20.01 14.86
C CYS A 539 -46.55 -21.40 15.53
N TYR A 540 -45.49 -21.59 16.32
CA TYR A 540 -45.22 -22.82 17.07
C TYR A 540 -46.39 -23.27 17.98
N PHE A 541 -47.28 -22.36 18.37
CA PHE A 541 -48.42 -22.66 19.24
C PHE A 541 -49.76 -22.79 18.50
N CYS A 542 -49.80 -22.64 17.17
CA CYS A 542 -51.06 -22.74 16.42
C CYS A 542 -51.55 -24.18 16.26
N ASN A 543 -50.63 -25.14 16.16
CA ASN A 543 -50.92 -26.57 16.12
C ASN A 543 -50.05 -27.28 17.15
N ASP A 544 -50.53 -28.38 17.71
CA ASP A 544 -49.67 -29.23 18.52
C ASP A 544 -48.59 -29.86 17.64
N VAL A 545 -47.34 -29.68 18.06
CA VAL A 545 -46.14 -30.06 17.28
C VAL A 545 -45.94 -31.58 17.28
N VAL A 546 -46.54 -32.27 18.25
CA VAL A 546 -46.58 -33.74 18.39
C VAL A 546 -47.96 -34.10 18.91
N ALA A 547 -48.62 -35.10 18.32
CA ALA A 547 -49.91 -35.57 18.83
C ALA A 547 -49.68 -36.38 20.12
N PRO A 548 -50.61 -36.34 21.11
CA PRO A 548 -50.49 -37.18 22.30
C PRO A 548 -50.44 -38.69 22.03
N ALA A 549 -50.86 -39.12 20.84
CA ALA A 549 -50.83 -40.51 20.38
C ALA A 549 -49.49 -40.90 19.72
N ASP A 550 -48.65 -39.94 19.38
CA ASP A 550 -47.30 -40.21 18.89
C ASP A 550 -46.48 -40.74 20.08
N VAL A 551 -45.92 -41.95 19.92
CA VAL A 551 -45.33 -42.87 20.92
C VAL A 551 -46.29 -43.53 21.93
N SER A 552 -47.00 -44.57 21.46
CA SER A 552 -47.26 -45.76 22.27
C SER A 552 -46.59 -46.98 21.62
N PRO A 553 -45.60 -47.61 22.29
CA PRO A 553 -45.35 -49.02 22.06
C PRO A 553 -45.25 -49.76 23.39
N PHE A 554 -46.36 -50.32 23.84
CA PHE A 554 -46.32 -51.62 24.50
C PHE A 554 -47.43 -52.47 23.89
N PRO A 555 -47.09 -53.66 23.35
CA PRO A 555 -46.83 -54.78 24.25
C PRO A 555 -45.63 -55.69 23.87
N PHE A 556 -44.83 -56.01 24.91
CA PHE A 556 -44.27 -57.33 25.28
C PHE A 556 -43.11 -58.00 24.46
N PRO A 557 -42.38 -59.00 25.04
CA PRO A 557 -40.92 -59.00 25.18
C PRO A 557 -40.19 -60.04 24.32
N PHE A 558 -38.85 -60.07 24.42
CA PHE A 558 -37.90 -61.03 23.85
C PHE A 558 -37.64 -60.95 22.34
N ALA A 559 -36.43 -60.52 21.97
CA ALA A 559 -35.36 -61.42 21.51
C ALA A 559 -34.36 -60.65 20.65
N ILE A 560 -33.13 -60.52 21.16
CA ILE A 560 -31.95 -60.26 20.34
C ILE A 560 -31.70 -61.54 19.52
N PRO A 561 -31.35 -61.41 18.22
CA PRO A 561 -30.07 -61.97 17.82
C PRO A 561 -29.25 -60.98 16.99
N PHE A 562 -28.01 -60.80 17.46
CA PHE A 562 -26.86 -60.30 16.71
C PHE A 562 -26.83 -60.82 15.27
N HIS A 563 -26.73 -59.93 14.29
CA HIS A 563 -26.02 -60.24 13.04
C HIS A 563 -25.36 -59.02 12.37
N ARG A 564 -24.02 -59.13 12.26
CA ARG A 564 -23.07 -58.52 11.30
C ARG A 564 -22.93 -56.99 11.24
N LEU A 565 -22.09 -56.49 12.14
CA LEU A 565 -21.21 -55.34 11.88
C LEU A 565 -20.08 -55.79 10.93
N THR A 566 -20.06 -55.24 9.71
CA THR A 566 -18.91 -55.37 8.81
C THR A 566 -18.00 -54.16 9.03
N PHE A 567 -16.91 -54.36 9.77
CA PHE A 567 -15.83 -53.39 9.89
C PHE A 567 -15.04 -53.33 8.58
N LEU A 568 -15.04 -52.17 7.92
CA LEU A 568 -14.05 -51.81 6.91
C LEU A 568 -12.70 -51.61 7.62
N ARG A 569 -11.84 -52.62 7.55
CA ARG A 569 -10.40 -52.49 7.84
C ARG A 569 -9.76 -51.64 6.75
N ILE A 570 -9.13 -50.54 7.16
CA ILE A 570 -8.08 -49.88 6.37
C ILE A 570 -6.77 -50.11 7.13
N SER A 571 -5.82 -50.77 6.48
CA SER A 571 -4.40 -50.77 6.84
C SER A 571 -3.59 -51.26 5.63
N PRO A 572 -2.32 -50.85 5.46
CA PRO A 572 -1.62 -49.68 6.00
C PRO A 572 -1.62 -48.48 5.04
#